data_AF-A0A011QAR3-F1
#
_entry.id   AF-A0A011QAR3-F1
#
_cell.length_a   1.000
_cell.length_b   1.000
_cell.length_c   1.000
_cell.angle_alpha   90.00
_cell.angle_beta   90.00
_cell.angle_gamma   90.00
#
_symmetry.space_group_name_H-M   'P 1'
#
loop_
_entity.id
_entity.type
_entity.pdbx_description
1 polymer ?
#
loop_
_entity_poly.entity_id
_entity_poly.type
_entity_poly.pdbx_seq_one_letter_code
_entity_poly.pdbx_strand_id
1 'polypeptide(L)' 'MQTAERSFILAVDNFAGRDDAVIKALDDFRPRGVAGVTTLSNGQIVLILDMKELLSDLAAKGERETRAPATRPLELLV' A
#
# COMPACT_ATOMS: atom_id res chain seq x y z
N MET A 1 -18.29 0.38 2.56
CA MET A 1 -17.38 -0.40 1.71
C MET A 1 -16.24 -0.93 2.58
N GLN A 2 -16.38 -2.15 3.06
CA GLN A 2 -15.33 -2.86 3.80
C GLN A 2 -14.67 -3.81 2.82
N THR A 3 -13.44 -3.53 2.40
CA THR A 3 -12.63 -4.48 1.65
C THR A 3 -11.40 -4.76 2.49
N ALA A 4 -11.56 -5.65 3.46
CA ALA A 4 -10.52 -6.44 4.12
C ALA A 4 -11.13 -7.05 5.39
N GLU A 5 -10.99 -8.35 5.55
CA GLU A 5 -11.15 -9.06 6.82
C GLU A 5 -9.98 -8.77 7.79
N ARG A 6 -9.24 -7.70 7.55
CA ARG A 6 -7.95 -7.41 8.19
C ARG A 6 -7.87 -5.93 8.52
N SER A 7 -7.61 -5.64 9.79
CA SER A 7 -7.20 -4.31 10.24
C SER A 7 -5.75 -4.06 9.83
N PHE A 8 -5.44 -2.82 9.45
CA PHE A 8 -4.07 -2.39 9.17
C PHE A 8 -3.82 -1.03 9.82
N ILE A 9 -2.54 -0.70 9.99
CA ILE A 9 -2.10 0.62 10.45
C ILE A 9 -1.38 1.27 9.28
N LEU A 10 -1.78 2.51 8.96
CA LEU A 10 -1.07 3.35 8.00
C LEU A 10 -0.41 4.49 8.78
N ALA A 11 0.92 4.50 8.80
CA ALA A 11 1.68 5.62 9.33
C ALA A 11 1.71 6.75 8.29
N VAL A 12 1.39 7.97 8.73
CA VAL A 12 1.43 9.18 7.91
C VAL A 12 2.05 10.32 8.73
N ASP A 13 2.68 11.28 8.06
CA ASP A 13 3.27 12.42 8.74
C ASP A 13 2.21 13.37 9.30
N ASN A 14 1.14 13.61 8.53
CA ASN A 14 0.03 14.48 8.94
C ASN A 14 -1.27 14.15 8.19
N PHE A 15 -2.40 14.51 8.78
CA PHE A 15 -3.71 14.47 8.12
C PHE A 15 -4.07 15.83 7.51
N ALA A 16 -4.34 15.84 6.21
CA ALA A 16 -4.82 17.04 5.51
C ALA A 16 -6.32 17.32 5.72
N GLY A 17 -7.06 16.36 6.27
CA GLY A 17 -8.51 16.43 6.46
C GLY A 17 -9.27 15.57 5.46
N ARG A 18 -10.55 15.90 5.26
CA ARG A 18 -11.45 15.23 4.33
C ARG A 18 -12.05 16.28 3.39
N ASP A 19 -11.95 16.02 2.10
CA ASP A 19 -12.56 16.86 1.06
C ASP A 19 -13.11 15.98 -0.06
N ASP A 20 -14.06 16.51 -0.83
CA ASP A 20 -14.58 15.85 -2.02
C ASP A 20 -13.67 16.20 -3.21
N ALA A 21 -13.18 15.18 -3.90
CA ALA A 21 -12.25 15.37 -5.01
C ALA A 21 -12.74 14.67 -6.29
N VAL A 22 -12.55 15.36 -7.42
CA VAL A 22 -12.73 14.75 -8.74
C VAL A 22 -11.45 14.00 -9.09
N ILE A 23 -11.57 12.69 -9.31
CA ILE A 23 -10.44 11.81 -9.62
C ILE A 23 -10.33 11.64 -11.12
N LYS A 24 -9.15 11.91 -11.67
CA LYS A 24 -8.80 11.57 -13.05
C LYS A 24 -8.06 10.23 -13.06
N ALA A 25 -8.43 9.36 -14.00
CA ALA A 25 -7.73 8.12 -14.24
C ALA A 25 -6.31 8.39 -14.78
N LEU A 26 -5.42 7.43 -14.53
CA LEU A 26 -4.05 7.43 -15.05
C LEU A 26 -3.96 6.34 -16.11
N ASP A 27 -4.08 6.71 -17.39
CA ASP A 27 -4.15 5.74 -18.49
C ASP A 27 -2.75 5.36 -19.02
N ASP A 28 -1.86 6.33 -19.23
CA ASP A 28 -0.53 6.09 -19.80
C ASP A 28 0.52 5.71 -18.74
N PHE A 29 0.33 6.13 -17.48
CA PHE A 29 1.26 5.87 -16.39
C PHE A 29 0.52 5.74 -15.04
N ARG A 30 0.25 4.51 -14.63
CA ARG A 30 -0.37 4.17 -13.34
C ARG A 30 0.64 3.47 -12.43
N PRO A 31 1.27 4.20 -11.48
CA PRO A 31 2.09 3.57 -10.46
C PRO A 31 1.29 2.53 -9.68
N ARG A 32 1.99 1.50 -9.23
CA ARG A 32 1.37 0.42 -8.45
C ARG A 32 0.73 0.95 -7.17
N GLY A 33 -0.52 0.57 -6.91
CA GLY A 33 -1.27 1.03 -5.74
C GLY A 33 -1.83 2.45 -5.84
N VAL A 34 -1.80 3.09 -7.01
CA VAL A 34 -2.44 4.39 -7.26
C VAL A 34 -3.68 4.19 -8.13
N ALA A 35 -4.84 4.60 -7.63
CA ALA A 35 -6.11 4.55 -8.35
C ALA A 35 -6.28 5.73 -9.34
N GLY A 36 -5.68 6.87 -9.04
CA GLY A 36 -5.78 8.06 -9.87
C GLY A 36 -5.12 9.28 -9.25
N VAL A 37 -5.37 10.43 -9.87
CA VAL A 37 -4.81 11.71 -9.44
C VAL A 37 -5.87 12.80 -9.44
N THR A 38 -5.71 13.77 -8.55
CA THR A 38 -6.48 15.01 -8.56
C THR A 38 -5.55 16.19 -8.33
N THR A 39 -6.01 17.37 -8.74
CA THR A 39 -5.31 18.63 -8.48
C THR A 39 -6.25 19.50 -7.65
N LEU A 40 -5.81 19.86 -6.45
CA LEU A 40 -6.54 20.76 -5.57
C LEU A 40 -6.54 22.19 -6.13
N SER A 41 -7.42 23.04 -5.63
CA SER A 41 -7.55 24.44 -6.07
C SER A 41 -6.27 25.27 -5.86
N ASN A 42 -5.43 24.87 -4.91
CA ASN A 42 -4.13 25.48 -4.64
C ASN A 42 -2.99 24.94 -5.55
N GLY A 43 -3.32 24.09 -6.53
CA GLY A 43 -2.37 23.48 -7.46
C GLY A 43 -1.64 22.25 -6.92
N GLN A 44 -1.91 21.81 -5.68
CA GLN A 44 -1.31 20.58 -5.15
C GLN A 44 -1.84 19.36 -5.88
N ILE A 45 -0.92 18.47 -6.26
CA ILE A 45 -1.26 17.17 -6.85
C ILE A 45 -1.43 16.17 -5.71
N VAL A 46 -2.60 15.53 -5.67
CA VAL A 46 -2.93 14.50 -4.69
C VAL A 46 -3.13 13.18 -5.42
N LEU A 47 -2.43 12.15 -4.95
CA LEU A 47 -2.57 10.79 -5.43
C LEU A 47 -3.66 10.08 -4.63
N ILE A 48 -4.52 9.36 -5.33
CA ILE A 48 -5.54 8.52 -4.71
C ILE A 48 -4.98 7.10 -4.65
N LEU A 49 -4.89 6.55 -3.45
CA LEU A 49 -4.35 5.20 -3.22
C LEU A 49 -5.42 4.12 -3.43
N ASP A 50 -5.06 3.05 -4.15
CA ASP A 50 -5.84 1.82 -4.20
C ASP A 50 -5.43 0.90 -3.04
N MET A 51 -6.16 1.02 -1.92
CA MET A 51 -5.84 0.24 -0.72
C MET A 51 -6.02 -1.26 -0.90
N LYS A 52 -6.91 -1.70 -1.80
CA LYS A 52 -7.09 -3.12 -2.08
C LYS A 52 -5.86 -3.69 -2.75
N GLU A 53 -5.33 -2.98 -3.76
CA GLU A 53 -4.10 -3.36 -4.46
C GLU A 53 -2.89 -3.36 -3.50
N LEU A 54 -2.75 -2.29 -2.70
CA LEU A 54 -1.64 -2.14 -1.75
C LEU A 54 -1.64 -3.24 -0.67
N LEU A 55 -2.79 -3.52 -0.07
CA LEU A 55 -2.90 -4.53 1.00
C LEU A 55 -2.78 -5.97 0.48
N SER A 56 -3.23 -6.22 -0.76
CA SER A 56 -3.08 -7.54 -1.40
C SER A 56 -1.60 -7.87 -1.65
N ASP A 57 -0.81 -6.88 -2.09
CA ASP A 57 0.64 -7.07 -2.24
C ASP A 57 1.34 -7.35 -0.91
N LEU A 58 0.99 -6.59 0.12
CA LEU A 58 1.63 -6.71 1.42
C LEU A 58 1.40 -8.11 2.00
N ALA A 59 0.18 -8.63 1.87
CA ALA A 59 -0.14 -10.00 2.26
C ALA A 59 0.73 -11.03 1.49
N ALA A 60 0.86 -10.88 0.17
CA ALA A 60 1.66 -11.77 -0.65
C ALA A 60 3.17 -11.75 -0.28
N LYS A 61 3.69 -10.62 0.21
CA LYS A 61 5.08 -10.51 0.69
C LYS A 61 5.27 -11.10 2.08
N GLY A 62 4.36 -10.83 3.03
CA GLY A 62 4.46 -11.35 4.40
C GLY A 62 4.42 -12.89 4.47
N GLU A 63 3.64 -13.54 3.60
CA GLU A 63 3.62 -15.01 3.50
C GLU A 63 4.94 -15.61 3.00
N ARG A 64 5.68 -14.90 2.12
CA ARG A 64 6.99 -15.35 1.64
C ARG A 64 8.05 -15.26 2.72
N GLU A 65 8.01 -14.20 3.53
CA GLU A 65 8.94 -14.00 4.64
C GLU A 65 8.73 -15.04 5.75
N THR A 66 7.47 -15.38 6.04
CA THR A 66 7.11 -16.43 7.03
C THR A 66 7.57 -17.84 6.59
N ARG A 67 7.76 -18.06 5.29
CA ARG A 67 8.21 -19.34 4.71
C ARG A 67 9.72 -19.43 4.49
N ALA A 68 10.50 -18.40 4.85
CA ALA A 68 11.95 -18.50 4.81
C ALA A 68 12.38 -19.58 5.83
N PRO A 69 13.04 -20.67 5.41
CA PRO A 69 13.48 -21.69 6.35
C PRO A 69 14.49 -21.07 7.29
N ALA A 70 14.23 -21.16 8.60
CA ALA A 70 15.23 -20.88 9.61
C ALA A 70 16.48 -21.72 9.30
N THR A 71 17.56 -21.07 8.86
CA THR A 71 18.90 -21.64 8.82
C THR A 71 19.19 -22.20 10.21
N ARG A 72 19.09 -23.53 10.33
CA ARG A 72 19.42 -24.24 11.57
C ARG A 72 20.92 -24.02 11.85
N PRO A 73 21.33 -23.75 13.09
CA PRO A 73 22.74 -23.57 13.43
C PRO A 73 23.49 -24.88 13.14
N LEU A 74 24.68 -24.77 12.56
CA LEU A 74 25.61 -25.87 12.36
C LEU A 74 26.17 -26.31 13.72
N GLU A 75 25.42 -27.12 14.46
CA GLU A 75 25.97 -27.96 15.52
C GLU A 75 26.51 -29.25 14.89
N LEU A 76 27.69 -29.18 14.23
CA LEU A 76 28.57 -30.34 14.10
C LEU A 76 29.93 -29.93 13.48
N LEU A 77 30.94 -29.70 14.32
CA LEU A 77 32.20 -30.42 14.14
C LEU A 77 32.93 -30.47 15.48
N VAL A 78 32.93 -31.68 16.05
CA VAL A 78 33.89 -32.14 17.07
C VAL A 78 35.29 -32.13 16.47
#